data_AF-A0A8W8I9J5-F1
#
_entry.id   AF-A0A8W8I9J5-F1
#
_cell.length_a   1.000
_cell.length_b   1.000
_cell.length_c   1.000
_cell.angle_alpha   90.00
_cell.angle_beta   90.00
_cell.angle_gamma   90.00
#
_symmetry.space_group_name_H-M   'P 1'
#
loop_
_entity.id
_entity.type
_entity.pdbx_description
1 polymer ?
#
loop_
_entity_poly.entity_id
_entity_poly.type
_entity_poly.pdbx_seq_one_letter_code
_entity_poly.pdbx_strand_id
1 'polypeptide(L)'
;AVNVWHYIQLKNRNHDIQEKLKGSRRIKCQWLLYNLSAGSAPIVTFLFWTIAYDGSGVTFINCSTHGANAAAVFLDLWITRMPMRMLHMVHGVAFGLVYSAFSVCYWYLGGTNQYGEPFIYKVLNYGESPLKAVYYIVAISFIVAPVIHSMFFLLYRLRVFLHRFLKVMDRRHKCDTDIKEN
;
A
#
# COMPACT_ATOMS: atom_id res chain seq x y z
N ALA A 1 -2.85 47.87 5.10
CA ALA A 1 -4.18 47.22 4.97
C ALA A 1 -4.28 46.15 3.88
N VAL A 2 -3.29 45.99 2.97
CA VAL A 2 -3.34 45.04 1.82
C VAL A 2 -3.23 43.55 2.22
N ASN A 3 -2.77 43.24 3.44
CA ASN A 3 -2.41 41.87 3.83
C ASN A 3 -3.61 40.96 4.16
N VAL A 4 -4.71 41.51 4.68
CA VAL A 4 -5.88 40.71 5.11
C VAL A 4 -6.71 40.27 3.91
N TRP A 5 -6.97 41.18 2.96
CA TRP A 5 -7.77 40.87 1.78
C TRP A 5 -7.07 39.87 0.86
N HIS A 6 -5.75 40.05 0.66
CA HIS A 6 -4.93 39.11 -0.08
C HIS A 6 -4.89 37.72 0.60
N TYR A 7 -4.78 37.68 1.94
CA TYR A 7 -4.86 36.43 2.70
C TYR A 7 -6.21 35.71 2.51
N ILE A 8 -7.33 36.43 2.56
CA ILE A 8 -8.67 35.87 2.35
C ILE A 8 -8.80 35.26 0.93
N GLN A 9 -8.32 35.98 -0.10
CA GLN A 9 -8.33 35.49 -1.48
C GLN A 9 -7.50 34.19 -1.64
N LEU A 10 -6.31 34.14 -1.04
CA LEU A 10 -5.47 32.94 -1.07
C LEU A 10 -6.15 31.75 -0.36
N LYS A 11 -6.79 32.00 0.78
CA LYS A 11 -7.52 30.98 1.54
C LYS A 11 -8.70 30.43 0.75
N ASN A 12 -9.50 31.30 0.12
CA ASN A 12 -10.65 30.91 -0.70
C ASN A 12 -10.19 30.12 -1.92
N ARG A 13 -9.17 30.60 -2.65
CA ARG A 13 -8.60 29.88 -3.80
C ARG A 13 -8.07 28.49 -3.42
N ASN A 14 -7.39 28.38 -2.29
CA ASN A 14 -6.91 27.08 -1.79
C ASN A 14 -8.08 26.14 -1.45
N HIS A 15 -9.14 26.65 -0.82
CA HIS A 15 -10.34 25.87 -0.52
C HIS A 15 -11.00 25.33 -1.80
N ASP A 16 -11.18 26.18 -2.82
CA ASP A 16 -11.76 25.78 -4.10
C ASP A 16 -10.93 24.72 -4.82
N ILE A 17 -9.60 24.85 -4.79
CA ILE A 17 -8.68 23.83 -5.31
C ILE A 17 -8.86 22.52 -4.55
N GLN A 18 -8.91 22.54 -3.22
CA GLN A 18 -9.08 21.33 -2.40
C GLN A 18 -10.41 20.63 -2.70
N GLU A 19 -11.52 21.37 -2.80
CA GLU A 19 -12.82 20.79 -3.15
C GLU A 19 -12.82 20.19 -4.57
N LYS A 20 -12.20 20.89 -5.55
CA LYS A 20 -12.04 20.35 -6.91
C LYS A 20 -11.20 19.08 -6.94
N LEU A 21 -10.11 19.01 -6.17
CA LEU A 21 -9.27 17.82 -6.05
C LEU A 21 -10.01 16.66 -5.37
N LYS A 22 -10.78 16.94 -4.32
CA LYS A 22 -11.60 15.96 -3.58
C LYS A 22 -12.71 15.35 -4.46
N GLY A 23 -13.28 16.14 -5.36
CA GLY A 23 -14.24 15.67 -6.37
C GLY A 23 -13.61 14.90 -7.54
N SER A 24 -12.30 15.04 -7.76
CA SER A 24 -11.61 14.50 -8.93
C SER A 24 -11.56 12.96 -8.93
N ARG A 25 -12.18 12.36 -9.94
CA ARG A 25 -12.15 10.91 -10.19
C ARG A 25 -10.72 10.38 -10.36
N ARG A 26 -9.86 11.13 -11.06
CA ARG A 26 -8.47 10.74 -11.32
C ARG A 26 -7.68 10.56 -10.03
N ILE A 27 -7.86 11.47 -9.07
CA ILE A 27 -7.19 11.42 -7.77
C ILE A 27 -7.70 10.24 -6.93
N LYS A 28 -9.01 9.98 -6.97
CA LYS A 28 -9.60 8.80 -6.31
C LYS A 28 -9.05 7.50 -6.90
N CYS A 29 -8.96 7.40 -8.22
CA CYS A 29 -8.37 6.24 -8.91
C CYS A 29 -6.89 6.07 -8.56
N GLN A 30 -6.10 7.14 -8.63
CA GLN A 30 -4.69 7.11 -8.23
C GLN A 30 -4.53 6.66 -6.77
N TRP A 31 -5.39 7.13 -5.88
CA TRP A 31 -5.36 6.74 -4.49
C TRP A 31 -5.75 5.29 -4.26
N LEU A 32 -6.75 4.79 -4.98
CA LEU A 32 -7.08 3.36 -4.96
C LEU A 32 -5.89 2.52 -5.43
N LEU A 33 -5.30 2.85 -6.59
CA LEU A 33 -4.13 2.15 -7.13
C LEU A 33 -2.94 2.18 -6.18
N TYR A 34 -2.70 3.33 -5.54
CA TYR A 34 -1.67 3.46 -4.51
C TYR A 34 -1.92 2.50 -3.33
N ASN A 35 -3.15 2.45 -2.80
CA ASN A 35 -3.47 1.53 -1.70
C ASN A 35 -3.39 0.06 -2.12
N LEU A 36 -3.80 -0.27 -3.35
CA LEU A 36 -3.69 -1.63 -3.88
C LEU A 36 -2.23 -2.04 -4.04
N SER A 37 -1.38 -1.17 -4.60
CA SER A 37 0.05 -1.42 -4.76
C SER A 37 0.75 -1.58 -3.41
N ALA A 38 0.59 -0.60 -2.51
CA ALA A 38 1.18 -0.62 -1.17
C ALA A 38 0.66 -1.77 -0.30
N GLY A 39 -0.55 -2.25 -0.53
CA GLY A 39 -1.11 -3.42 0.16
C GLY A 39 -0.60 -4.75 -0.43
N SER A 40 -0.62 -4.90 -1.75
CA SER A 40 -0.38 -6.19 -2.42
C SER A 40 1.09 -6.56 -2.55
N ALA A 41 1.97 -5.64 -2.91
CA ALA A 41 3.40 -5.93 -3.10
C ALA A 41 4.06 -6.55 -1.85
N PRO A 42 3.98 -5.94 -0.64
CA PRO A 42 4.54 -6.56 0.56
C PRO A 42 3.87 -7.89 0.95
N ILE A 43 2.57 -8.06 0.69
CA ILE A 43 1.89 -9.36 0.90
C ILE A 43 2.50 -10.42 -0.01
N VAL A 44 2.61 -10.15 -1.31
CA VAL A 44 3.16 -11.09 -2.30
C VAL A 44 4.61 -11.45 -1.94
N THR A 45 5.42 -10.49 -1.51
CA THR A 45 6.79 -10.74 -1.04
C THR A 45 6.81 -11.63 0.19
N PHE A 46 5.99 -11.31 1.20
CA PHE A 46 5.88 -12.13 2.41
C PHE A 46 5.46 -13.56 2.08
N LEU A 47 4.39 -13.75 1.31
CA LEU A 47 3.88 -15.07 0.94
C LEU A 47 4.88 -15.87 0.11
N PHE A 48 5.60 -15.21 -0.81
CA PHE A 48 6.62 -15.88 -1.60
C PHE A 48 7.70 -16.45 -0.69
N TRP A 49 8.34 -15.62 0.14
CA TRP A 49 9.47 -16.05 0.97
C TRP A 49 9.09 -16.99 2.13
N THR A 50 7.84 -16.97 2.58
CA THR A 50 7.40 -17.80 3.73
C THR A 50 6.67 -19.07 3.34
N ILE A 51 5.99 -19.09 2.17
CA ILE A 51 5.11 -20.20 1.79
C ILE A 51 5.50 -20.80 0.44
N ALA A 52 5.82 -19.97 -0.56
CA ALA A 52 5.98 -20.46 -1.94
C ALA A 52 7.43 -20.80 -2.31
N TYR A 53 8.42 -20.19 -1.66
CA TYR A 53 9.83 -20.40 -1.96
C TYR A 53 10.24 -21.82 -1.58
N ASP A 54 10.78 -22.55 -2.56
CA ASP A 54 11.13 -23.97 -2.48
C ASP A 54 12.62 -24.20 -2.15
N GLY A 55 13.40 -23.13 -1.97
CA GLY A 55 14.82 -23.23 -1.69
C GLY A 55 15.70 -23.46 -2.92
N SER A 56 15.15 -23.42 -4.15
CA SER A 56 15.89 -23.71 -5.39
C SER A 56 16.94 -22.65 -5.79
N GLY A 57 17.26 -21.71 -4.90
CA GLY A 57 18.15 -20.58 -5.13
C GLY A 57 17.42 -19.28 -5.50
N VAL A 58 18.06 -18.14 -5.21
CA VAL A 58 17.50 -16.82 -5.49
C VAL A 58 17.80 -16.42 -6.93
N THR A 59 16.79 -16.41 -7.78
CA THR A 59 16.90 -15.94 -9.17
C THR A 59 16.63 -14.44 -9.28
N PHE A 60 17.07 -13.83 -10.38
CA PHE A 60 16.75 -12.43 -10.69
C PHE A 60 15.23 -12.18 -10.76
N ILE A 61 14.47 -13.12 -11.34
CA ILE A 61 13.00 -13.00 -11.46
C ILE A 61 12.35 -13.01 -10.07
N ASN A 62 12.77 -13.92 -9.19
CA ASN A 62 12.23 -13.99 -7.82
C ASN A 62 12.59 -12.72 -7.03
N CYS A 63 13.84 -12.26 -7.15
CA CYS A 63 14.30 -11.07 -6.44
C CYS A 63 13.62 -9.79 -6.94
N SER A 64 13.45 -9.63 -8.25
CA SER A 64 12.79 -8.46 -8.85
C SER A 64 11.28 -8.43 -8.59
N THR A 65 10.59 -9.55 -8.82
CA THR A 65 9.12 -9.66 -8.69
C THR A 65 8.66 -9.50 -7.24
N HIS A 66 9.45 -9.99 -6.29
CA HIS A 66 9.10 -9.97 -4.87
C HIS A 66 9.90 -8.91 -4.09
N GLY A 67 11.23 -8.98 -4.10
CA GLY A 67 12.09 -8.08 -3.33
C GLY A 67 12.04 -6.64 -3.83
N ALA A 68 12.43 -6.41 -5.09
CA ALA A 68 12.51 -5.06 -5.65
C ALA A 68 11.13 -4.38 -5.73
N ASN A 69 10.08 -5.15 -6.04
CA ASN A 69 8.69 -4.65 -6.03
C ASN A 69 8.27 -4.11 -4.66
N ALA A 70 8.50 -4.87 -3.57
CA ALA A 70 8.21 -4.38 -2.22
C ALA A 70 9.09 -3.20 -1.80
N ALA A 71 10.37 -3.17 -2.22
CA ALA A 71 11.23 -2.02 -1.99
C ALA A 71 10.69 -0.76 -2.69
N ALA A 72 10.18 -0.89 -3.93
CA ALA A 72 9.61 0.23 -4.68
C ALA A 72 8.41 0.85 -3.98
N VAL A 73 7.43 0.06 -3.50
CA VAL A 73 6.29 0.62 -2.75
C VAL A 73 6.69 1.15 -1.38
N PHE A 74 7.69 0.57 -0.73
CA PHE A 74 8.24 1.14 0.49
C PHE A 74 8.82 2.54 0.23
N LEU A 75 9.62 2.71 -0.82
CA LEU A 75 10.16 4.02 -1.22
C LEU A 75 9.05 5.00 -1.64
N ASP A 76 8.04 4.52 -2.36
CA ASP A 76 6.89 5.33 -2.79
C ASP A 76 6.12 5.91 -1.59
N LEU A 77 6.04 5.16 -0.48
CA LEU A 77 5.51 5.66 0.79
C LEU A 77 6.32 6.81 1.36
N TRP A 78 7.64 6.90 1.16
CA TRP A 78 8.44 8.01 1.68
C TRP A 78 8.46 9.22 0.75
N ILE A 79 8.42 8.99 -0.56
CA ILE A 79 8.58 10.03 -1.59
C ILE A 79 7.25 10.75 -1.87
N THR A 80 6.14 10.01 -1.97
CA THR A 80 4.87 10.60 -2.42
C THR A 80 4.15 11.32 -1.29
N ARG A 81 3.30 12.29 -1.63
CA ARG A 81 2.40 12.94 -0.66
C ARG A 81 1.07 12.21 -0.47
N MET A 82 0.95 10.99 -0.98
CA MET A 82 -0.29 10.23 -0.89
C MET A 82 -0.60 9.92 0.58
N PRO A 83 -1.84 10.18 1.05
CA PRO A 83 -2.23 9.87 2.42
C PRO A 83 -2.61 8.40 2.53
N MET A 84 -2.16 7.72 3.58
CA MET A 84 -2.65 6.38 3.91
C MET A 84 -3.67 6.46 5.05
N ARG A 85 -4.78 5.72 4.94
CA ARG A 85 -5.85 5.69 5.95
C ARG A 85 -6.10 4.26 6.40
N MET A 86 -6.38 4.07 7.69
CA MET A 86 -6.63 2.74 8.26
C MET A 86 -7.84 2.05 7.61
N LEU A 87 -8.93 2.80 7.38
CA LEU A 87 -10.14 2.28 6.73
C LEU A 87 -9.91 1.76 5.30
N HIS A 88 -8.82 2.15 4.64
CA HIS A 88 -8.51 1.67 3.29
C HIS A 88 -7.92 0.26 3.28
N MET A 89 -7.74 -0.38 4.43
CA MET A 89 -7.37 -1.81 4.48
C MET A 89 -8.36 -2.68 3.70
N VAL A 90 -9.63 -2.25 3.62
CA VAL A 90 -10.69 -2.92 2.87
C VAL A 90 -10.36 -3.06 1.39
N HIS A 91 -9.53 -2.18 0.81
CA HIS A 91 -9.08 -2.31 -0.57
C HIS A 91 -8.20 -3.56 -0.74
N GLY A 92 -7.29 -3.82 0.20
CA GLY A 92 -6.44 -5.00 0.20
C GLY A 92 -7.27 -6.29 0.40
N VAL A 93 -8.21 -6.27 1.34
CA VAL A 93 -9.13 -7.41 1.56
C VAL A 93 -9.97 -7.69 0.31
N ALA A 94 -10.60 -6.67 -0.27
CA ALA A 94 -11.41 -6.81 -1.47
C ALA A 94 -10.59 -7.35 -2.65
N PHE A 95 -9.36 -6.85 -2.83
CA PHE A 95 -8.45 -7.36 -3.85
C PHE A 95 -8.12 -8.85 -3.65
N GLY A 96 -7.81 -9.26 -2.41
CA GLY A 96 -7.57 -10.66 -2.06
C GLY A 96 -8.78 -11.56 -2.33
N LEU A 97 -9.98 -11.11 -2.01
CA LEU A 97 -11.23 -11.85 -2.27
C LEU A 97 -11.53 -11.95 -3.78
N VAL A 98 -11.33 -10.88 -4.55
CA VAL A 98 -11.50 -10.91 -6.00
C VAL A 98 -10.51 -11.89 -6.64
N TYR A 99 -9.24 -11.85 -6.23
CA TYR A 99 -8.24 -12.81 -6.70
C TYR A 99 -8.59 -14.25 -6.30
N SER A 100 -9.10 -14.46 -5.09
CA SER A 100 -9.51 -15.78 -4.60
C SER A 100 -10.72 -16.33 -5.38
N ALA A 101 -11.68 -15.48 -5.72
CA ALA A 101 -12.80 -15.87 -6.58
C ALA A 101 -12.30 -16.24 -7.98
N PHE A 102 -11.38 -15.44 -8.54
CA PHE A 102 -10.71 -15.78 -9.78
C PHE A 102 -9.98 -17.13 -9.70
N SER A 103 -9.20 -17.39 -8.65
CA SER A 103 -8.42 -18.63 -8.54
C SER A 103 -9.28 -19.87 -8.42
N VAL A 104 -10.43 -19.78 -7.73
CA VAL A 104 -11.43 -20.87 -7.67
C VAL A 104 -12.04 -21.12 -9.04
N CYS A 105 -12.48 -20.07 -9.75
CA CYS A 105 -13.03 -20.20 -11.10
C CYS A 105 -12.00 -20.77 -12.09
N TYR A 106 -10.77 -20.26 -12.03
CA TYR A 106 -9.66 -20.72 -12.86
C TYR A 106 -9.39 -22.22 -12.67
N TRP A 107 -9.33 -22.66 -11.41
CA TRP A 107 -9.18 -24.07 -11.07
C TRP A 107 -10.37 -24.91 -11.55
N TYR A 108 -11.61 -24.48 -11.30
CA TYR A 108 -12.82 -25.20 -11.69
C TYR A 108 -12.91 -25.40 -13.21
N LEU A 109 -12.41 -24.45 -13.99
CA LEU A 109 -12.35 -24.51 -15.45
C LEU A 109 -11.13 -25.31 -15.99
N GLY A 110 -10.38 -25.99 -15.12
CA GLY A 110 -9.25 -26.84 -15.52
C GLY A 110 -7.93 -26.09 -15.73
N GLY A 111 -7.78 -24.88 -15.18
CA GLY A 111 -6.55 -24.12 -15.27
C GLY A 111 -5.37 -24.77 -14.54
N THR A 112 -4.15 -24.55 -15.05
CA THR A 112 -2.90 -25.14 -14.54
C THR A 112 -1.82 -24.09 -14.29
N ASN A 113 -0.88 -24.34 -13.39
CA ASN A 113 0.31 -23.49 -13.30
C ASN A 113 1.29 -23.71 -14.48
N GLN A 114 2.42 -23.01 -14.42
CA GLN A 114 3.53 -23.11 -15.39
C GLN A 114 4.17 -24.51 -15.49
N TYR A 115 3.91 -25.40 -14.53
CA TYR A 115 4.41 -26.77 -14.51
C TYR A 115 3.34 -27.80 -14.91
N GLY A 116 2.14 -27.35 -15.29
CA GLY A 116 1.02 -28.22 -15.66
C GLY A 116 0.26 -28.82 -14.47
N GLU A 117 0.51 -28.36 -13.24
CA GLU A 117 -0.19 -28.84 -12.05
C GLU A 117 -1.57 -28.16 -11.93
N PRO A 118 -2.60 -28.87 -11.41
CA PRO A 118 -3.99 -28.37 -11.37
C PRO A 118 -4.24 -27.40 -10.21
N PHE A 119 -3.35 -26.42 -10.01
CA PHE A 119 -3.47 -25.34 -9.04
C PHE A 119 -2.50 -24.21 -9.40
N ILE A 120 -2.83 -22.96 -9.07
CA ILE A 120 -1.90 -21.83 -9.26
C ILE A 120 -0.79 -21.89 -8.21
N TYR A 121 -1.18 -22.05 -6.94
CA TYR A 121 -0.28 -22.20 -5.80
C TYR A 121 -0.61 -23.50 -5.08
N LYS A 122 0.40 -24.26 -4.69
CA LYS A 122 0.23 -25.55 -4.00
C LYS A 122 -0.63 -25.45 -2.73
N VAL A 123 -0.54 -24.34 -2.00
CA VAL A 123 -1.38 -24.09 -0.81
C VAL A 123 -2.85 -23.85 -1.12
N LEU A 124 -3.18 -23.52 -2.37
CA LEU A 124 -4.54 -23.38 -2.88
C LEU A 124 -4.93 -24.56 -3.78
N ASN A 125 -4.37 -25.75 -3.54
CA ASN A 125 -4.82 -26.96 -4.23
C ASN A 125 -6.22 -27.36 -3.73
N TYR A 126 -7.26 -26.84 -4.38
CA TYR A 126 -8.66 -27.08 -4.04
C TYR A 126 -9.07 -28.54 -4.25
N GLY A 127 -8.41 -29.27 -5.16
CA GLY A 127 -8.70 -30.68 -5.45
C GLY A 127 -8.17 -31.64 -4.38
N GLU A 128 -7.02 -31.31 -3.78
CA GLU A 128 -6.41 -32.12 -2.73
C GLU A 128 -6.98 -31.79 -1.34
N SER A 129 -7.14 -30.51 -1.02
CA SER A 129 -7.56 -30.09 0.33
C SER A 129 -8.31 -28.75 0.30
N PRO A 130 -9.62 -28.75 -0.03
CA PRO A 130 -10.40 -27.53 -0.16
C PRO A 130 -10.46 -26.73 1.16
N LEU A 131 -10.53 -27.42 2.31
CA LEU A 131 -10.52 -26.77 3.63
C LEU A 131 -9.21 -26.02 3.90
N LYS A 132 -8.07 -26.57 3.48
CA LYS A 132 -6.76 -25.92 3.61
C LYS A 132 -6.70 -24.67 2.72
N ALA A 133 -7.19 -24.76 1.49
CA ALA A 133 -7.25 -23.61 0.59
C ALA A 133 -8.13 -22.48 1.17
N VAL A 134 -9.31 -22.80 1.71
CA VAL A 134 -10.19 -21.84 2.38
C VAL A 134 -9.49 -21.20 3.59
N TYR A 135 -8.79 -21.99 4.41
CA TYR A 135 -8.02 -21.49 5.54
C TYR A 135 -7.00 -20.43 5.10
N TYR A 136 -6.20 -20.70 4.06
CA TYR A 136 -5.23 -19.73 3.55
C TYR A 136 -5.90 -18.47 2.99
N ILE A 137 -6.99 -18.60 2.24
CA ILE A 137 -7.74 -17.45 1.70
C ILE A 137 -8.21 -16.54 2.83
N VAL A 138 -8.82 -17.12 3.87
CA VAL A 138 -9.34 -16.37 5.03
C VAL A 138 -8.19 -15.75 5.82
N ALA A 139 -7.14 -16.52 6.15
CA ALA A 139 -6.00 -16.02 6.90
C ALA A 139 -5.27 -14.88 6.16
N ILE A 140 -5.03 -15.03 4.86
CA ILE A 140 -4.36 -13.99 4.08
C ILE A 140 -5.22 -12.73 3.97
N SER A 141 -6.52 -12.89 3.68
CA SER A 141 -7.42 -11.75 3.44
C SER A 141 -7.76 -10.99 4.72
N PHE A 142 -7.98 -11.68 5.84
CA PHE A 142 -8.49 -11.06 7.07
C PHE A 142 -7.47 -10.93 8.19
N ILE A 143 -6.28 -11.51 8.05
CA ILE A 143 -5.19 -11.37 9.02
C ILE A 143 -3.97 -10.72 8.37
N VAL A 144 -3.38 -11.37 7.36
CA VAL A 144 -2.13 -10.89 6.77
C VAL A 144 -2.31 -9.52 6.11
N ALA A 145 -3.34 -9.35 5.28
CA ALA A 145 -3.59 -8.08 4.59
C ALA A 145 -3.85 -6.91 5.56
N PRO A 146 -4.73 -7.03 6.58
CA PRO A 146 -4.90 -5.98 7.59
C PRO A 146 -3.63 -5.69 8.38
N VAL A 147 -2.84 -6.70 8.76
CA VAL A 147 -1.59 -6.51 9.50
C VAL A 147 -0.58 -5.72 8.66
N ILE A 148 -0.36 -6.12 7.41
CA ILE A 148 0.58 -5.43 6.51
C ILE A 148 0.10 -4.00 6.22
N HIS A 149 -1.20 -3.80 5.97
CA HIS A 149 -1.76 -2.45 5.79
C HIS A 149 -1.56 -1.59 7.05
N SER A 150 -1.73 -2.17 8.24
CA SER A 150 -1.51 -1.48 9.51
C SER A 150 -0.04 -1.07 9.66
N MET A 151 0.91 -1.94 9.33
CA MET A 151 2.34 -1.63 9.35
C MET A 151 2.68 -0.47 8.43
N PHE A 152 2.20 -0.49 7.19
CA PHE A 152 2.41 0.61 6.24
C PHE A 152 1.72 1.91 6.71
N PHE A 153 0.54 1.81 7.32
CA PHE A 153 -0.12 2.97 7.93
C PHE A 153 0.73 3.57 9.05
N LEU A 154 1.36 2.76 9.90
CA LEU A 154 2.27 3.24 10.94
C LEU A 154 3.51 3.92 10.35
N LEU A 155 4.10 3.37 9.29
CA LEU A 155 5.21 4.01 8.57
C LEU A 155 4.81 5.36 7.97
N TYR A 156 3.61 5.44 7.38
CA TYR A 156 3.05 6.71 6.91
C TYR A 156 2.89 7.71 8.07
N ARG A 157 2.40 7.27 9.23
CA ARG A 157 2.27 8.12 10.42
C ARG A 157 3.64 8.60 10.92
N LEU A 158 4.64 7.74 10.92
CA LEU A 158 6.02 8.08 11.24
C LEU A 158 6.56 9.15 10.29
N ARG A 159 6.40 8.98 8.97
CA ARG A 159 6.81 9.98 7.97
C ARG A 159 6.17 11.35 8.24
N VAL A 160 4.86 11.36 8.50
CA VAL A 160 4.13 12.61 8.80
C VAL A 160 4.61 13.24 10.10
N PHE A 161 4.89 12.43 11.12
CA PHE A 161 5.46 12.88 12.38
C PHE A 161 6.84 13.52 12.17
N LEU A 162 7.76 12.84 11.49
CA LEU A 162 9.10 13.34 11.19
C LEU A 162 9.06 14.66 10.42
N HIS A 163 8.22 14.75 9.39
CA HIS A 163 8.06 16.00 8.64
C HIS A 163 7.57 17.16 9.52
N ARG A 164 6.61 16.91 10.43
CA ARG A 164 6.13 17.93 11.37
C ARG A 164 7.19 18.34 12.37
N PHE A 165 7.93 17.36 12.90
CA PHE A 165 9.01 17.56 13.85
C PHE A 165 10.13 18.42 13.26
N LEU A 166 10.64 18.07 12.08
CA LEU A 166 11.67 18.84 11.37
C LEU A 166 11.22 20.27 11.08
N LYS A 167 9.96 20.47 10.67
CA LYS A 167 9.40 21.80 10.43
C LYS A 167 9.31 22.65 11.70
N VAL A 168 9.07 22.04 12.87
CA VAL A 168 9.09 22.76 14.16
C VAL A 168 10.52 23.16 14.52
N MET A 169 11.50 22.27 14.33
CA MET A 169 12.90 22.56 14.59
C MET A 169 13.43 23.70 13.72
N ASP A 170 13.18 23.67 12.41
CA ASP A 170 13.60 24.72 11.47
C ASP A 170 13.05 26.10 11.87
N ARG A 171 11.80 26.16 12.32
CA ARG A 171 11.20 27.43 12.82
C ARG A 171 11.86 27.93 14.10
N ARG A 172 12.18 27.04 15.05
CA ARG A 172 12.86 27.43 16.28
C ARG A 172 14.25 27.99 15.97
N HIS A 173 15.01 27.28 15.12
CA HIS A 173 16.35 27.73 14.71
C HIS A 173 16.32 29.12 14.07
N LYS A 174 15.36 29.39 13.16
CA LYS A 174 15.20 30.72 12.55
C LYS A 174 14.85 31.82 13.57
N CYS A 175 13.98 31.52 14.52
CA CYS A 175 13.64 32.46 15.58
C CYS A 175 14.86 32.81 16.45
N ASP A 176 15.69 31.81 16.77
CA ASP A 176 16.90 32.01 17.58
C ASP A 176 17.98 32.81 16.83
N THR A 177 18.08 32.66 15.50
CA THR A 177 18.98 33.49 14.68
C THR A 177 18.50 34.93 14.57
N ASP A 178 17.19 35.14 14.35
CA ASP A 178 16.61 36.49 14.25
C ASP A 178 16.75 37.28 15.56
N ILE A 179 16.71 36.60 16.72
CA ILE A 179 16.94 37.23 18.03
C ILE A 179 18.41 37.64 18.22
N LYS A 180 19.36 36.90 17.63
CA LYS A 180 20.81 37.20 17.76
C LYS A 180 21.27 38.32 16.83
N GLU A 181 20.54 38.58 15.74
CA GLU A 181 20.88 39.60 14.74
C GLU A 181 20.22 40.97 15.01
N ASN A 182 19.33 41.08 16.01
CA ASN A 182 18.72 42.34 16.47
C ASN A 182 19.30 42.77 17.83
#